data_AF-A0A931EF47-F1
#
_entry.id   AF-A0A931EF47-F1
#
_cell.length_a   1.000
_cell.length_b   1.000
_cell.length_c   1.000
_cell.angle_alpha   90.00
_cell.angle_beta   90.00
_cell.angle_gamma   90.00
#
_symmetry.space_group_name_H-M   'P 1'
#
loop_
_entity.id
_entity.type
_entity.pdbx_description
1 polymer ?
#
loop_
_entity_poly.entity_id
_entity_poly.type
_entity_poly.pdbx_seq_one_letter_code
_entity_poly.pdbx_strand_id
1 'polypeptide(L)'
;MNLVDLIVVVVVALAAIQGLRLGAIVQVLSFGGFWIGLYLGAMLASVTVRQVHAQSARTSVALVTMLGVAILCGIVGRVAGNLAFRRVHRGIAGSVDSALGVVVAVVASLLAAWLLANTLVNSSSLSLNASIDQSKIIRSLDTLLPAPPSVFSRVQGFLSAEGFPPVFAQLAPASAGPVSLPDNALLRQAVIRAGASTVKIVGDGCGQIQEGSGFVASPGLVVTNAHVVAGIAHPVVQDSSGLPHPTVVVLFDPSYDLAVMRVSGLNEPPLQLDPDQVSRGVEAAVLGYPGGGPFTAAPAGVMAVFEAQGRDIYGQGLTVRNVYEVQAVVRPGNSGGPLVQPDGEVIGVVFSRSTTNGDIGYALTSPGVLSRVVQAESGSAPIGTGACAPG
;
A
#
# COMPACT_ATOMS: atom_id res chain seq x y z
N MET A 1 -7.16 -27.13 17.80
CA MET A 1 -8.18 -26.33 17.08
C MET A 1 -8.60 -25.24 18.04
N ASN A 2 -8.46 -23.97 17.65
CA ASN A 2 -8.91 -22.86 18.50
C ASN A 2 -10.45 -22.74 18.44
N LEU A 3 -11.08 -22.05 19.39
CA LEU A 3 -12.50 -21.70 19.39
C LEU A 3 -12.91 -21.03 18.07
N VAL A 4 -12.06 -20.18 17.51
CA VAL A 4 -12.27 -19.54 16.19
C VAL A 4 -12.34 -20.59 15.08
N ASP A 5 -11.43 -21.58 15.06
CA ASP A 5 -11.46 -22.66 14.07
C ASP A 5 -12.76 -23.47 14.16
N LEU A 6 -13.24 -23.74 15.38
CA LEU A 6 -14.48 -24.48 15.61
C LEU A 6 -15.70 -23.71 15.08
N ILE A 7 -15.77 -22.40 15.34
CA ILE A 7 -16.85 -21.53 14.83
C ILE A 7 -16.85 -21.52 13.31
N VAL A 8 -15.68 -21.34 12.68
CA VAL A 8 -15.56 -21.33 11.22
C VAL A 8 -16.00 -22.66 10.62
N VAL A 9 -15.58 -23.80 11.18
CA VAL A 9 -15.99 -25.12 10.72
C VAL A 9 -17.51 -25.30 10.79
N VAL A 10 -18.16 -24.87 11.88
CA VAL A 10 -19.61 -24.96 12.03
C VAL A 10 -20.33 -24.07 11.00
N VAL A 11 -19.87 -22.83 10.81
CA VAL A 11 -20.44 -21.91 9.82
C VAL A 11 -20.31 -22.48 8.40
N VAL A 12 -19.14 -23.00 8.04
CA VAL A 12 -18.89 -23.61 6.72
C VAL A 12 -19.76 -24.85 6.51
N ALA A 13 -19.93 -25.70 7.52
CA ALA A 13 -20.80 -26.87 7.43
C ALA A 13 -22.27 -26.48 7.21
N LEU A 14 -22.77 -25.48 7.94
CA LEU A 14 -24.12 -24.95 7.75
C LEU A 14 -24.31 -24.33 6.37
N ALA A 15 -23.33 -23.56 5.90
CA ALA A 15 -23.33 -22.97 4.57
C ALA A 15 -23.32 -24.04 3.46
N ALA A 16 -22.54 -25.11 3.61
CA ALA A 16 -22.51 -26.25 2.70
C ALA A 16 -23.89 -26.93 2.61
N ILE A 17 -24.54 -27.20 3.76
CA ILE A 17 -25.89 -27.77 3.80
C ILE A 17 -26.89 -26.84 3.10
N GLN A 18 -26.77 -25.54 3.33
CA GLN A 18 -27.62 -24.55 2.68
C GLN A 18 -27.35 -24.47 1.17
N GLY A 19 -26.12 -24.67 0.73
CA GLY A 19 -25.73 -24.68 -0.68
C GLY A 19 -26.23 -25.87 -1.47
N LEU A 20 -26.28 -27.05 -0.85
CA LEU A 20 -26.97 -28.20 -1.44
C LEU A 20 -28.44 -27.89 -1.75
N ARG A 21 -29.10 -27.13 -0.86
CA ARG A 21 -30.54 -26.83 -0.98
C ARG A 21 -30.85 -25.73 -1.99
N LEU A 22 -29.97 -24.74 -2.14
CA LEU A 22 -30.21 -23.57 -2.96
C LEU A 22 -29.65 -23.68 -4.38
N GLY A 23 -28.56 -24.44 -4.57
CA GLY A 23 -27.86 -24.51 -5.85
C GLY A 23 -26.93 -23.32 -6.11
N ALA A 24 -25.98 -23.48 -7.03
CA ALA A 24 -24.96 -22.49 -7.35
C ALA A 24 -25.55 -21.24 -7.99
N ILE A 25 -26.50 -21.39 -8.92
CA ILE A 25 -27.10 -20.26 -9.65
C ILE A 25 -27.73 -19.25 -8.68
N VAL A 26 -28.52 -19.73 -7.72
CA VAL A 26 -29.19 -18.87 -6.74
C VAL A 26 -28.16 -18.18 -5.85
N GLN A 27 -27.10 -18.87 -5.45
CA GLN A 27 -26.04 -18.28 -4.64
C GLN A 27 -25.25 -17.22 -5.38
N VAL A 28 -24.79 -17.49 -6.59
CA VAL A 28 -24.04 -16.54 -7.41
C VAL A 28 -24.84 -15.27 -7.64
N LEU A 29 -26.13 -15.39 -7.98
CA LEU A 29 -26.99 -14.23 -8.18
C LEU A 29 -27.31 -13.48 -6.88
N SER A 30 -27.44 -14.18 -5.75
CA SER A 30 -27.63 -13.55 -4.44
C SER A 30 -26.38 -12.78 -3.99
N PHE A 31 -25.19 -13.39 -4.12
CA PHE A 31 -23.92 -12.75 -3.81
C PHE A 31 -23.62 -11.59 -4.74
N GLY A 32 -23.84 -11.76 -6.06
CA GLY A 32 -23.70 -10.69 -7.03
C GLY A 32 -24.63 -9.52 -6.72
N GLY A 33 -25.89 -9.80 -6.40
CA GLY A 33 -26.85 -8.78 -5.97
C GLY A 33 -26.39 -8.04 -4.71
N PHE A 34 -25.86 -8.76 -3.71
CA PHE A 34 -25.34 -8.15 -2.49
C PHE A 34 -24.19 -7.18 -2.76
N TRP A 35 -23.19 -7.59 -3.56
CA TRP A 35 -22.04 -6.73 -3.88
C TRP A 35 -22.42 -5.52 -4.73
N ILE A 36 -23.33 -5.69 -5.71
CA ILE A 36 -23.88 -4.57 -6.48
C ILE A 36 -24.62 -3.60 -5.54
N GLY A 37 -25.42 -4.12 -4.62
CA GLY A 37 -26.12 -3.30 -3.63
C GLY A 37 -25.18 -2.60 -2.66
N LEU A 38 -24.04 -3.20 -2.31
CA LEU A 38 -23.03 -2.54 -1.48
C LEU A 38 -22.40 -1.34 -2.20
N TYR A 39 -22.11 -1.48 -3.50
CA TYR A 39 -21.64 -0.37 -4.34
C TYR A 39 -22.68 0.75 -4.46
N LEU A 40 -23.92 0.40 -4.83
CA LEU A 40 -25.02 1.37 -4.96
C LEU A 40 -25.36 2.02 -3.61
N GLY A 41 -25.31 1.24 -2.54
CA GLY A 41 -25.54 1.69 -1.17
C GLY A 41 -24.47 2.66 -0.69
N ALA A 42 -23.21 2.45 -1.07
CA ALA A 42 -22.13 3.40 -0.80
C ALA A 42 -22.34 4.73 -1.56
N MET A 43 -22.76 4.67 -2.83
CA MET A 43 -23.11 5.88 -3.60
C MET A 43 -24.29 6.62 -2.96
N LEU A 44 -25.33 5.90 -2.54
CA LEU A 44 -26.50 6.50 -1.90
C LEU A 44 -26.17 7.07 -0.50
N ALA A 45 -25.31 6.39 0.25
CA ALA A 45 -24.85 6.84 1.56
C ALA A 45 -24.18 8.22 1.47
N SER A 46 -23.48 8.53 0.36
CA SER A 46 -22.88 9.86 0.16
C SER A 46 -23.93 10.98 0.13
N VAL A 47 -25.15 10.67 -0.30
CA VAL A 47 -26.26 11.63 -0.37
C VAL A 47 -26.97 11.72 0.97
N THR A 48 -27.24 10.58 1.61
CA THR A 48 -27.99 10.54 2.89
C THR A 48 -27.19 11.12 4.05
N VAL A 49 -25.88 10.90 4.10
CA VAL A 49 -25.00 11.41 5.17
C VAL A 49 -24.91 12.94 5.17
N ARG A 50 -25.00 13.59 4.00
CA ARG A 50 -24.99 15.05 3.88
C ARG A 50 -26.16 15.73 4.61
N GLN A 51 -27.25 15.00 4.84
CA GLN A 51 -28.43 15.50 5.55
C GLN A 51 -28.34 15.35 7.07
N VAL A 52 -27.29 14.70 7.59
CA VAL A 52 -27.13 14.41 9.02
C VAL A 52 -26.16 15.40 9.67
N HIS A 53 -26.65 16.22 10.60
CA HIS A 53 -25.86 17.23 11.29
C HIS A 53 -25.00 16.67 12.44
N ALA A 54 -25.44 15.57 13.07
CA ALA A 54 -24.71 14.95 14.18
C ALA A 54 -23.57 14.05 13.68
N GLN A 55 -22.32 14.39 14.01
CA GLN A 55 -21.12 13.66 13.57
C GLN A 55 -21.14 12.18 14.02
N SER A 56 -21.67 11.89 15.21
CA SER A 56 -21.82 10.52 15.72
C SER A 56 -22.86 9.68 14.96
N ALA A 57 -23.84 10.33 14.33
CA ALA A 57 -24.92 9.64 13.60
C ALA A 57 -24.55 9.39 12.12
N ARG A 58 -23.61 10.15 11.55
CA ARG A 58 -23.20 10.03 10.14
C ARG A 58 -22.71 8.63 9.79
N THR A 59 -21.85 8.06 10.62
CA THR A 59 -21.30 6.71 10.44
C THR A 59 -22.38 5.63 10.52
N SER A 60 -23.32 5.78 11.46
CA SER A 60 -24.44 4.85 11.62
C SER A 60 -25.40 4.89 10.43
N VAL A 61 -25.76 6.09 9.97
CA VAL A 61 -26.65 6.27 8.80
C VAL A 61 -26.00 5.77 7.52
N ALA A 62 -24.70 6.01 7.33
CA ALA A 62 -23.92 5.45 6.22
C ALA A 62 -23.99 3.93 6.18
N LEU A 63 -23.65 3.28 7.30
CA LEU A 63 -23.63 1.82 7.42
C LEU A 63 -25.02 1.22 7.21
N VAL A 64 -26.05 1.80 7.81
CA VAL A 64 -27.44 1.34 7.65
C VAL A 64 -27.90 1.48 6.20
N THR A 65 -27.59 2.59 5.53
CA THR A 65 -27.94 2.81 4.12
C THR A 65 -27.22 1.80 3.23
N MET A 66 -25.90 1.65 3.41
CA MET A 66 -25.07 0.75 2.61
C MET A 66 -25.48 -0.71 2.77
N LEU A 67 -25.61 -1.19 4.01
CA LEU A 67 -26.03 -2.56 4.32
C LEU A 67 -27.48 -2.81 3.92
N GLY A 68 -28.37 -1.83 4.11
CA GLY A 68 -29.77 -1.93 3.72
C GLY A 68 -29.95 -2.15 2.23
N VAL A 69 -29.25 -1.37 1.40
CA VAL A 69 -29.26 -1.53 -0.06
C VAL A 69 -28.60 -2.85 -0.48
N ALA A 70 -27.47 -3.22 0.12
CA ALA A 70 -26.81 -4.51 -0.12
C ALA A 70 -27.74 -5.70 0.13
N ILE A 71 -28.43 -5.72 1.28
CA ILE A 71 -29.39 -6.77 1.64
C ILE A 71 -30.54 -6.79 0.64
N LEU A 72 -31.11 -5.63 0.29
CA LEU A 72 -32.25 -5.55 -0.62
C LEU A 72 -31.89 -6.06 -2.03
N CYS A 73 -30.74 -5.66 -2.58
CA CYS A 73 -30.26 -6.15 -3.86
C CYS A 73 -29.90 -7.64 -3.82
N GLY A 74 -29.37 -8.14 -2.69
CA GLY A 74 -29.14 -9.57 -2.48
C GLY A 74 -30.44 -10.38 -2.50
N ILE A 75 -31.52 -9.87 -1.88
CA ILE A 75 -32.85 -10.49 -1.93
C ILE A 75 -33.38 -10.52 -3.37
N VAL A 76 -33.24 -9.42 -4.12
CA VAL A 76 -33.62 -9.36 -5.54
C VAL A 76 -32.83 -10.39 -6.36
N GLY A 77 -31.52 -10.48 -6.14
CA GLY A 77 -30.65 -11.48 -6.77
C GLY A 77 -31.10 -12.91 -6.47
N ARG A 78 -31.54 -13.18 -5.23
CA ARG A 78 -32.10 -14.48 -4.83
C ARG A 78 -33.41 -14.80 -5.53
N VAL A 79 -34.32 -13.83 -5.63
CA VAL A 79 -35.60 -13.99 -6.33
C VAL A 79 -35.35 -14.25 -7.82
N ALA A 80 -34.47 -13.46 -8.44
CA ALA A 80 -34.06 -13.65 -9.83
C ALA A 80 -33.40 -15.02 -10.04
N GLY A 81 -32.55 -15.47 -9.10
CA GLY A 81 -31.94 -16.79 -9.11
C GLY A 81 -32.97 -17.91 -9.04
N ASN A 82 -33.95 -17.80 -8.15
CA ASN A 82 -35.04 -18.78 -8.05
C ASN A 82 -35.91 -18.83 -9.32
N LEU A 83 -36.11 -17.69 -9.98
CA LEU A 83 -36.81 -17.60 -11.27
C LEU A 83 -36.00 -18.24 -12.40
N ALA A 84 -34.70 -18.00 -12.45
CA ALA A 84 -33.78 -18.63 -13.41
C ALA A 84 -33.69 -20.15 -13.18
N PHE A 85 -33.65 -20.57 -11.92
CA PHE A 85 -33.60 -21.97 -11.49
C PHE A 85 -34.80 -22.79 -12.00
N ARG A 86 -36.01 -22.20 -12.03
CA ARG A 86 -37.22 -22.86 -12.60
C ARG A 86 -37.11 -23.18 -14.10
N ARG A 87 -36.24 -22.51 -14.86
CA ARG A 87 -36.01 -22.80 -16.29
C ARG A 87 -34.94 -23.87 -16.54
N VAL A 88 -33.97 -24.01 -15.64
CA VAL A 88 -32.79 -24.87 -15.83
C VAL A 88 -33.02 -26.30 -15.32
N HIS A 89 -34.00 -26.51 -14.44
CA HIS A 89 -34.21 -27.78 -13.74
C HIS A 89 -35.01 -28.83 -14.53
N ARG A 90 -34.49 -29.28 -15.67
CA ARG A 90 -34.87 -30.57 -16.28
C ARG A 90 -33.67 -31.52 -16.27
N GLY A 91 -33.66 -32.49 -15.35
CA GLY A 91 -32.69 -33.61 -15.34
C GLY A 91 -31.36 -33.35 -14.58
N ILE A 92 -30.28 -33.99 -15.05
CA ILE A 92 -28.95 -34.10 -14.40
C ILE A 92 -28.32 -32.75 -14.02
N ALA A 93 -28.70 -31.67 -14.71
CA ALA A 93 -28.26 -30.31 -14.42
C ALA A 93 -28.57 -29.85 -12.98
N GLY A 94 -29.62 -30.40 -12.35
CA GLY A 94 -30.01 -30.04 -10.99
C GLY A 94 -29.06 -30.54 -9.91
N SER A 95 -28.62 -31.80 -10.00
CA SER A 95 -27.66 -32.39 -9.05
C SER A 95 -26.29 -31.74 -9.15
N VAL A 96 -25.88 -31.35 -10.37
CA VAL A 96 -24.64 -30.61 -10.62
C VAL A 96 -24.71 -29.22 -10.00
N ASP A 97 -25.83 -28.49 -10.17
CA ASP A 97 -26.00 -27.16 -9.58
C ASP A 97 -26.02 -27.19 -8.04
N SER A 98 -26.66 -28.20 -7.43
CA SER A 98 -26.60 -28.41 -5.97
C SER A 98 -25.19 -28.71 -5.46
N ALA A 99 -24.42 -29.55 -6.17
CA ALA A 99 -23.04 -29.87 -5.81
C ALA A 99 -22.12 -28.64 -5.94
N LEU A 100 -22.25 -27.88 -7.04
CA LEU A 100 -21.55 -26.61 -7.22
C LEU A 100 -21.98 -25.56 -6.18
N GLY A 101 -23.24 -25.60 -5.74
CA GLY A 101 -23.75 -24.74 -4.68
C GLY A 101 -23.07 -24.96 -3.34
N VAL A 102 -22.56 -26.17 -3.05
CA VAL A 102 -21.70 -26.42 -1.88
C VAL A 102 -20.39 -25.68 -2.02
N VAL A 103 -19.74 -25.81 -3.17
CA VAL A 103 -18.43 -25.20 -3.43
C VAL A 103 -18.53 -23.68 -3.28
N VAL A 104 -19.54 -23.06 -3.92
CA VAL A 104 -19.78 -21.61 -3.83
C VAL A 104 -20.05 -21.18 -2.38
N ALA A 105 -20.88 -21.92 -1.63
CA ALA A 105 -21.18 -21.61 -0.24
C ALA A 105 -19.95 -21.69 0.66
N VAL A 106 -19.17 -22.77 0.54
CA VAL A 106 -17.96 -23.01 1.33
C VAL A 106 -16.95 -21.91 1.06
N VAL A 107 -16.68 -21.60 -0.22
CA VAL A 107 -15.75 -20.53 -0.61
C VAL A 107 -16.22 -19.18 -0.07
N ALA A 108 -17.50 -18.84 -0.25
CA ALA A 108 -18.02 -17.56 0.21
C ALA A 108 -18.00 -17.43 1.74
N SER A 109 -18.28 -18.50 2.48
CA SER A 109 -18.20 -18.52 3.94
C SER A 109 -16.77 -18.42 4.46
N LEU A 110 -15.81 -19.08 3.82
CA LEU A 110 -14.40 -18.95 4.15
C LEU A 110 -13.89 -17.53 3.89
N LEU A 111 -14.27 -16.93 2.75
CA LEU A 111 -13.94 -15.54 2.43
C LEU A 111 -14.57 -14.56 3.43
N ALA A 112 -15.83 -14.78 3.82
CA ALA A 112 -16.50 -13.95 4.82
C ALA A 112 -15.85 -14.09 6.21
N ALA A 113 -15.50 -15.31 6.63
CA ALA A 113 -14.80 -15.56 7.89
C ALA A 113 -13.42 -14.91 7.90
N TRP A 114 -12.69 -14.99 6.78
CA TRP A 114 -11.40 -14.31 6.60
C TRP A 114 -11.54 -12.79 6.72
N LEU A 115 -12.49 -12.19 6.01
CA LEU A 115 -12.76 -10.75 6.07
C LEU A 115 -13.12 -10.30 7.49
N LEU A 116 -14.00 -11.05 8.17
CA LEU A 116 -14.42 -10.76 9.55
C LEU A 116 -13.29 -10.93 10.56
N ALA A 117 -12.49 -11.99 10.45
CA ALA A 117 -11.34 -12.22 11.33
C ALA A 117 -10.39 -11.03 11.28
N ASN A 118 -10.07 -10.57 10.07
CA ASN A 118 -9.17 -9.45 9.86
C ASN A 118 -9.76 -8.10 10.37
N THR A 119 -11.09 -7.94 10.36
CA THR A 119 -11.73 -6.77 10.99
C THR A 119 -11.66 -6.80 12.52
N LEU A 120 -11.72 -7.99 13.10
CA LEU A 120 -11.78 -8.21 14.55
C LEU A 120 -10.40 -8.19 15.22
N VAL A 121 -9.32 -8.58 14.52
CA VAL A 121 -7.93 -8.50 15.02
C VAL A 121 -7.50 -7.07 15.34
N ASN A 122 -8.09 -6.09 14.67
CA ASN A 122 -7.83 -4.67 14.91
C ASN A 122 -8.76 -4.07 15.99
N SER A 123 -9.54 -4.90 16.70
CA SER A 123 -10.34 -4.46 17.84
C SER A 123 -9.49 -4.33 19.11
N SER A 124 -9.91 -3.50 20.06
CA SER A 124 -9.20 -3.22 21.32
C SER A 124 -9.14 -4.40 22.31
N SER A 125 -9.56 -5.61 21.90
CA SER A 125 -9.65 -6.79 22.77
C SER A 125 -8.47 -7.76 22.56
N LEU A 126 -7.48 -7.68 23.47
CA LEU A 126 -6.25 -8.50 23.45
C LEU A 126 -6.51 -10.02 23.44
N SER A 127 -7.57 -10.50 24.10
CA SER A 127 -7.91 -11.92 24.17
C SER A 127 -8.50 -12.48 22.87
N LEU A 128 -9.23 -11.65 22.12
CA LEU A 128 -9.81 -12.03 20.84
C LEU A 128 -8.72 -12.08 19.76
N ASN A 129 -7.81 -11.09 19.76
CA ASN A 129 -6.70 -11.00 18.81
C ASN A 129 -5.78 -12.22 18.92
N ALA A 130 -5.38 -12.58 20.16
CA ALA A 130 -4.57 -13.78 20.40
C ALA A 130 -5.27 -15.08 19.92
N SER A 131 -6.60 -15.13 19.97
CA SER A 131 -7.35 -16.29 19.50
C SER A 131 -7.42 -16.37 17.96
N ILE A 132 -7.47 -15.22 17.28
CA ILE A 132 -7.46 -15.17 15.83
C ILE A 132 -6.06 -15.46 15.29
N ASP A 133 -5.00 -14.90 15.88
CA ASP A 133 -3.61 -15.15 15.51
C ASP A 133 -3.23 -16.63 15.63
N GLN A 134 -3.81 -17.34 16.61
CA GLN A 134 -3.58 -18.76 16.80
C GLN A 134 -4.41 -19.67 15.89
N SER A 135 -5.38 -19.12 15.12
CA SER A 135 -6.19 -19.91 14.18
C SER A 135 -5.33 -20.52 13.07
N LYS A 136 -5.54 -21.80 12.79
CA LYS A 136 -4.87 -22.48 11.66
C LYS A 136 -5.59 -22.21 10.35
N ILE A 137 -6.92 -22.08 10.38
CA ILE A 137 -7.73 -21.85 9.18
C ILE A 137 -7.49 -20.45 8.63
N ILE A 138 -7.52 -19.43 9.48
CA ILE A 138 -7.31 -18.04 9.06
C ILE A 138 -5.89 -17.85 8.51
N ARG A 139 -4.84 -18.35 9.21
CA ARG A 139 -3.46 -18.31 8.70
C ARG A 139 -3.27 -19.04 7.37
N SER A 140 -3.94 -20.18 7.19
CA SER A 140 -3.88 -20.90 5.91
C SER A 140 -4.56 -20.11 4.79
N LEU A 141 -5.69 -19.43 5.08
CA LEU A 141 -6.36 -18.55 4.13
C LEU A 141 -5.49 -17.34 3.78
N ASP A 142 -4.79 -16.72 4.74
CA ASP A 142 -3.83 -15.62 4.49
C ASP A 142 -2.69 -16.04 3.55
N THR A 143 -2.21 -17.28 3.66
CA THR A 143 -1.15 -17.78 2.78
C THR A 143 -1.64 -18.18 1.38
N LEU A 144 -2.92 -18.48 1.22
CA LEU A 144 -3.52 -18.98 -0.04
C LEU A 144 -4.20 -17.88 -0.86
N LEU A 145 -4.79 -16.88 -0.19
CA LEU A 145 -5.47 -15.78 -0.84
C LEU A 145 -4.45 -14.69 -1.23
N PRO A 146 -4.50 -14.16 -2.45
CA PRO A 146 -3.64 -13.05 -2.84
C PRO A 146 -3.96 -11.81 -2.00
N ALA A 147 -2.97 -10.92 -1.86
CA ALA A 147 -3.17 -9.60 -1.25
C ALA A 147 -4.43 -8.91 -1.82
N PRO A 148 -5.19 -8.17 -0.98
CA PRO A 148 -6.45 -7.59 -1.40
C PRO A 148 -6.27 -6.76 -2.69
N PRO A 149 -7.10 -6.98 -3.73
CA PRO A 149 -6.95 -6.31 -5.00
C PRO A 149 -7.01 -4.78 -4.85
N SER A 150 -6.20 -4.07 -5.64
CA SER A 150 -6.06 -2.60 -5.63
C SER A 150 -7.38 -1.83 -5.87
N VAL A 151 -8.41 -2.52 -6.35
CA VAL A 151 -9.78 -1.96 -6.43
C VAL A 151 -10.28 -1.56 -5.03
N PHE A 152 -9.95 -2.31 -3.98
CA PHE A 152 -10.36 -1.98 -2.62
C PHE A 152 -9.71 -0.70 -2.10
N SER A 153 -8.43 -0.44 -2.40
CA SER A 153 -7.78 0.82 -2.01
C SER A 153 -8.31 2.02 -2.79
N ARG A 154 -8.71 1.84 -4.06
CA ARG A 154 -9.38 2.90 -4.86
C ARG A 154 -10.76 3.24 -4.31
N VAL A 155 -11.58 2.22 -4.02
CA VAL A 155 -12.89 2.40 -3.39
C VAL A 155 -12.72 3.03 -2.00
N GLN A 156 -11.75 2.57 -1.22
CA GLN A 156 -11.43 3.15 0.08
C GLN A 156 -11.02 4.63 -0.04
N GLY A 157 -10.15 4.99 -0.99
CA GLY A 157 -9.74 6.37 -1.23
C GLY A 157 -10.92 7.27 -1.59
N PHE A 158 -11.83 6.79 -2.45
CA PHE A 158 -13.06 7.49 -2.78
C PHE A 158 -13.97 7.69 -1.56
N LEU A 159 -14.20 6.63 -0.77
CA LEU A 159 -14.99 6.70 0.45
C LEU A 159 -14.38 7.66 1.47
N SER A 160 -13.06 7.62 1.68
CA SER A 160 -12.36 8.52 2.59
C SER A 160 -12.41 9.98 2.14
N ALA A 161 -12.34 10.24 0.83
CA ALA A 161 -12.49 11.60 0.28
C ALA A 161 -13.88 12.19 0.58
N GLU A 162 -14.91 11.34 0.61
CA GLU A 162 -16.28 11.71 0.97
C GLU A 162 -16.54 11.69 2.49
N GLY A 163 -15.49 11.58 3.31
CA GLY A 163 -15.57 11.62 4.78
C GLY A 163 -16.07 10.33 5.43
N PHE A 164 -16.10 9.21 4.71
CA PHE A 164 -16.41 7.92 5.30
C PHE A 164 -15.21 7.37 6.07
N PRO A 165 -15.46 6.73 7.24
CA PRO A 165 -14.41 6.04 7.97
C PRO A 165 -13.81 4.94 7.11
N PRO A 166 -12.53 4.61 7.29
CA PRO A 166 -11.89 3.63 6.44
C PRO A 166 -12.32 2.21 6.78
N VAL A 167 -13.36 1.73 6.09
CA VAL A 167 -13.97 0.40 6.26
C VAL A 167 -13.00 -0.73 5.89
N PHE A 168 -12.06 -0.46 5.00
CA PHE A 168 -11.06 -1.42 4.52
C PHE A 168 -9.66 -1.20 5.09
N ALA A 169 -9.43 -0.21 5.97
CA ALA A 169 -8.11 0.00 6.59
C ALA A 169 -7.61 -1.21 7.36
N GLN A 170 -8.53 -2.05 7.84
CA GLN A 170 -8.21 -3.28 8.58
C GLN A 170 -7.62 -4.36 7.68
N LEU A 171 -7.80 -4.29 6.34
CA LEU A 171 -7.16 -5.18 5.35
C LEU A 171 -5.70 -4.84 5.07
N ALA A 172 -5.21 -3.69 5.53
CA ALA A 172 -3.79 -3.39 5.54
C ALA A 172 -3.14 -4.05 6.77
N PRO A 173 -1.87 -4.49 6.68
CA PRO A 173 -1.13 -4.97 7.84
C PRO A 173 -1.24 -3.97 9.00
N ALA A 174 -1.47 -4.45 10.22
CA ALA A 174 -1.46 -3.61 11.39
C ALA A 174 -0.09 -2.92 11.51
N SER A 175 -0.08 -1.59 11.51
CA SER A 175 1.14 -0.79 11.67
C SER A 175 1.82 -1.11 13.00
N ALA A 176 3.16 -1.04 13.05
CA ALA A 176 3.95 -1.34 14.25
C ALA A 176 3.79 -0.34 15.41
N GLY A 177 2.82 0.58 15.32
CA GLY A 177 2.47 1.56 16.33
C GLY A 177 3.47 2.72 16.40
N PRO A 178 3.09 3.84 17.03
CA PRO A 178 3.87 5.07 17.03
C PRO A 178 5.23 4.91 17.74
N VAL A 179 6.17 5.78 17.37
CA VAL A 179 7.52 5.92 17.92
C VAL A 179 7.78 7.39 18.28
N SER A 180 8.87 7.66 19.01
CA SER A 180 9.31 9.04 19.21
C SER A 180 9.81 9.62 17.89
N LEU A 181 9.61 10.92 17.74
CA LEU A 181 10.10 11.70 16.62
C LEU A 181 11.16 12.67 17.14
N PRO A 182 12.18 13.01 16.34
CA PRO A 182 13.22 13.92 16.77
C PRO A 182 12.62 15.28 17.11
N ASP A 183 13.21 15.93 18.11
CA ASP A 183 12.91 17.32 18.40
C ASP A 183 13.45 18.26 17.31
N ASN A 184 13.15 19.56 17.45
CA ASN A 184 13.60 20.57 16.49
C ASN A 184 15.12 20.72 16.42
N ALA A 185 15.86 20.36 17.48
CA ALA A 185 17.31 20.46 17.50
C ALA A 185 17.94 19.33 16.69
N LEU A 186 17.48 18.10 16.88
CA LEU A 186 17.91 16.92 16.13
C LEU A 186 17.52 17.03 14.65
N LEU A 187 16.30 17.49 14.35
CA LEU A 187 15.87 17.75 12.98
C LEU A 187 16.78 18.78 12.28
N ARG A 188 17.14 19.86 13.00
CA ARG A 188 18.06 20.88 12.46
C ARG A 188 19.46 20.31 12.20
N GLN A 189 19.95 19.40 13.03
CA GLN A 189 21.25 18.75 12.80
C GLN A 189 21.23 17.92 11.52
N ALA A 190 20.18 17.12 11.29
CA ALA A 190 20.01 16.39 10.04
C ALA A 190 20.02 17.33 8.82
N VAL A 191 19.31 18.46 8.89
CA VAL A 191 19.30 19.47 7.81
C VAL A 191 20.69 20.07 7.58
N ILE A 192 21.41 20.44 8.64
CA ILE A 192 22.76 21.01 8.52
C ILE A 192 23.72 20.04 7.83
N ARG A 193 23.61 18.73 8.14
CA ARG A 193 24.55 17.72 7.64
C ARG A 193 24.19 17.18 6.26
N ALA A 194 22.91 17.10 5.93
CA ALA A 194 22.47 16.43 4.71
C ALA A 194 21.65 17.29 3.73
N GLY A 195 21.18 18.47 4.16
CA GLY A 195 20.33 19.33 3.33
C GLY A 195 21.01 19.79 2.04
N ALA A 196 22.28 20.20 2.09
CA ALA A 196 23.02 20.65 0.92
C ALA A 196 23.26 19.53 -0.12
N SER A 197 23.40 18.28 0.33
CA SER A 197 23.61 17.11 -0.51
C SER A 197 22.31 16.41 -0.94
N THR A 198 21.17 16.93 -0.50
CA THR A 198 19.84 16.50 -0.98
C THR A 198 19.49 17.35 -2.19
N VAL A 199 19.13 16.69 -3.29
CA VAL A 199 18.94 17.34 -4.60
C VAL A 199 17.54 17.09 -5.15
N LYS A 200 17.08 17.99 -6.00
CA LYS A 200 15.81 17.82 -6.72
C LYS A 200 16.07 17.15 -8.07
N ILE A 201 15.18 16.27 -8.48
CA ILE A 201 15.25 15.59 -9.78
C ILE A 201 14.06 16.00 -10.59
N VAL A 202 14.32 16.37 -11.84
CA VAL A 202 13.30 16.84 -12.78
C VAL A 202 13.57 16.22 -14.13
N GLY A 203 12.52 15.81 -14.83
CA GLY A 203 12.64 15.44 -16.23
C GLY A 203 11.30 15.41 -16.96
N ASP A 204 11.35 15.65 -18.26
CA ASP A 204 10.21 15.48 -19.15
C ASP A 204 10.18 14.03 -19.66
N GLY A 205 9.07 13.35 -19.40
CA GLY A 205 8.84 11.99 -19.85
C GLY A 205 7.38 11.63 -19.68
N CYS A 206 6.88 10.73 -20.53
CA CYS A 206 5.52 10.20 -20.38
C CYS A 206 4.40 11.25 -20.49
N GLY A 207 4.66 12.35 -21.21
CA GLY A 207 3.70 13.42 -21.46
C GLY A 207 3.49 14.38 -20.27
N GLN A 208 4.36 14.34 -19.27
CA GLN A 208 4.30 15.19 -18.08
C GLN A 208 5.70 15.46 -17.51
N ILE A 209 5.82 16.51 -16.70
CA ILE A 209 7.04 16.75 -15.92
C ILE A 209 7.00 15.82 -14.71
N GLN A 210 8.01 14.96 -14.58
CA GLN A 210 8.22 14.14 -13.39
C GLN A 210 9.22 14.82 -12.47
N GLU A 211 8.89 14.84 -11.18
CA GLU A 211 9.70 15.47 -10.14
C GLU A 211 9.84 14.56 -8.93
N GLY A 212 11.04 14.55 -8.36
CA GLY A 212 11.37 13.77 -7.17
C GLY A 212 12.57 14.34 -6.44
N SER A 213 13.07 13.56 -5.50
CA SER A 213 14.24 13.88 -4.69
C SER A 213 15.35 12.86 -4.93
N GLY A 214 16.57 13.25 -4.59
CA GLY A 214 17.73 12.39 -4.56
C GLY A 214 18.75 12.90 -3.56
N PHE A 215 19.88 12.22 -3.44
CA PHE A 215 21.00 12.69 -2.65
C PHE A 215 22.33 12.20 -3.22
N VAL A 216 23.39 12.95 -2.95
CA VAL A 216 24.75 12.58 -3.34
C VAL A 216 25.23 11.43 -2.45
N ALA A 217 25.46 10.26 -3.04
CA ALA A 217 25.89 9.06 -2.32
C ALA A 217 27.40 8.79 -2.46
N SER A 218 28.00 9.31 -3.52
CA SER A 218 29.43 9.23 -3.82
C SER A 218 29.79 10.42 -4.73
N PRO A 219 31.07 10.86 -4.85
CA PRO A 219 31.41 12.03 -5.67
C PRO A 219 30.84 11.94 -7.09
N GLY A 220 29.95 12.88 -7.43
CA GLY A 220 29.27 12.92 -8.73
C GLY A 220 28.25 11.81 -8.97
N LEU A 221 27.85 11.03 -7.96
CA LEU A 221 26.78 10.03 -8.02
C LEU A 221 25.61 10.41 -7.13
N VAL A 222 24.42 10.46 -7.72
CA VAL A 222 23.15 10.74 -7.05
C VAL A 222 22.28 9.49 -7.04
N VAL A 223 21.77 9.13 -5.88
CA VAL A 223 20.76 8.07 -5.71
C VAL A 223 19.36 8.67 -5.76
N THR A 224 18.43 7.94 -6.39
CA THR A 224 16.99 8.21 -6.36
C THR A 224 16.20 6.92 -6.55
N ASN A 225 14.87 7.00 -6.60
CA ASN A 225 14.04 5.88 -7.01
C ASN A 225 14.00 5.71 -8.52
N ALA A 226 13.86 4.46 -8.98
CA ALA A 226 13.75 4.16 -10.40
C ALA A 226 12.48 4.80 -10.99
N HIS A 227 11.36 4.79 -10.26
CA HIS A 227 10.12 5.39 -10.74
C HIS A 227 10.21 6.91 -10.95
N VAL A 228 11.13 7.62 -10.29
CA VAL A 228 11.33 9.06 -10.45
C VAL A 228 11.90 9.41 -11.83
N VAL A 229 12.69 8.50 -12.41
CA VAL A 229 13.35 8.71 -13.71
C VAL A 229 12.77 7.83 -14.83
N ALA A 230 11.79 6.99 -14.53
CA ALA A 230 11.23 6.03 -15.46
C ALA A 230 10.61 6.71 -16.71
N GLY A 231 11.04 6.29 -17.89
CA GLY A 231 10.59 6.86 -19.16
C GLY A 231 11.11 8.28 -19.47
N ILE A 232 12.03 8.82 -18.65
CA ILE A 232 12.67 10.11 -18.89
C ILE A 232 13.96 9.89 -19.68
N ALA A 233 14.09 10.52 -20.85
CA ALA A 233 15.29 10.40 -21.69
C ALA A 233 16.50 11.15 -21.11
N HIS A 234 16.26 12.34 -20.55
CA HIS A 234 17.28 13.25 -20.05
C HIS A 234 16.89 13.84 -18.69
N PRO A 235 17.00 13.07 -17.60
CA PRO A 235 16.77 13.60 -16.26
C PRO A 235 17.84 14.65 -15.91
N VAL A 236 17.42 15.66 -15.16
CA VAL A 236 18.26 16.75 -14.67
C VAL A 236 18.24 16.73 -13.14
N VAL A 237 19.42 16.90 -12.55
CA VAL A 237 19.57 17.11 -11.10
C VAL A 237 19.69 18.60 -10.85
N GLN A 238 18.88 19.15 -9.95
CA GLN A 238 19.01 20.51 -9.45
C GLN A 238 19.62 20.45 -8.05
N ASP A 239 20.74 21.16 -7.87
CA ASP A 239 21.42 21.25 -6.57
C ASP A 239 20.60 22.06 -5.54
N SER A 240 21.15 22.23 -4.34
CA SER A 240 20.50 23.00 -3.27
C SER A 240 20.32 24.49 -3.59
N SER A 241 21.05 25.02 -4.57
CA SER A 241 20.90 26.39 -5.10
C SER A 241 19.86 26.49 -6.24
N GLY A 242 19.40 25.34 -6.74
CA GLY A 242 18.50 25.23 -7.89
C GLY A 242 19.22 25.20 -9.25
N LEU A 243 20.55 25.11 -9.26
CA LEU A 243 21.35 25.03 -10.49
C LEU A 243 21.15 23.66 -11.14
N PRO A 244 20.74 23.59 -12.43
CA PRO A 244 20.60 22.33 -13.13
C PRO A 244 21.97 21.76 -13.56
N HIS A 245 22.15 20.46 -13.33
CA HIS A 245 23.31 19.69 -13.73
C HIS A 245 22.91 18.59 -14.72
N PRO A 246 23.64 18.44 -15.84
CA PRO A 246 23.47 17.32 -16.76
C PRO A 246 23.76 15.98 -16.07
N THR A 247 22.93 14.98 -16.35
CA THR A 247 23.07 13.65 -15.76
C THR A 247 22.97 12.54 -16.79
N VAL A 248 23.55 11.39 -16.46
CA VAL A 248 23.29 10.12 -17.15
C VAL A 248 22.94 9.08 -16.11
N VAL A 249 21.92 8.27 -16.38
CA VAL A 249 21.58 7.13 -15.52
C VAL A 249 22.60 6.03 -15.77
N VAL A 250 23.24 5.55 -14.71
CA VAL A 250 24.28 4.49 -14.75
C VAL A 250 23.84 3.20 -14.06
N LEU A 251 22.78 3.27 -13.24
CA LEU A 251 22.08 2.11 -12.69
C LEU A 251 20.58 2.39 -12.63
N PHE A 252 19.78 1.39 -13.01
CA PHE A 252 18.33 1.45 -13.07
C PHE A 252 17.80 0.06 -12.73
N ASP A 253 17.31 -0.08 -11.50
CA ASP A 253 16.77 -1.32 -10.97
C ASP A 253 15.26 -1.13 -10.70
N PRO A 254 14.39 -1.50 -11.67
CA PRO A 254 12.95 -1.39 -11.51
C PRO A 254 12.40 -2.35 -10.46
N SER A 255 13.09 -3.46 -10.19
CA SER A 255 12.66 -4.47 -9.23
C SER A 255 12.90 -4.04 -7.79
N TYR A 256 13.95 -3.25 -7.52
CA TYR A 256 14.22 -2.65 -6.21
C TYR A 256 13.73 -1.20 -6.08
N ASP A 257 13.28 -0.60 -7.17
CA ASP A 257 12.90 0.81 -7.29
C ASP A 257 14.04 1.77 -6.93
N LEU A 258 15.21 1.56 -7.54
CA LEU A 258 16.38 2.41 -7.34
C LEU A 258 17.04 2.76 -8.65
N ALA A 259 17.47 4.01 -8.78
CA ALA A 259 18.34 4.46 -9.84
C ALA A 259 19.55 5.22 -9.28
N VAL A 260 20.67 5.12 -9.98
CA VAL A 260 21.88 5.91 -9.69
C VAL A 260 22.23 6.70 -10.93
N MET A 261 22.43 8.00 -10.76
CA MET A 261 22.77 8.95 -11.81
C MET A 261 24.18 9.46 -11.61
N ARG A 262 24.95 9.55 -12.69
CA ARG A 262 26.21 10.25 -12.71
C ARG A 262 25.95 11.69 -13.14
N VAL A 263 26.34 12.65 -12.31
CA VAL A 263 26.02 14.06 -12.43
C VAL A 263 27.30 14.85 -12.68
N SER A 264 27.33 15.61 -13.77
CA SER A 264 28.51 16.41 -14.14
C SER A 264 28.50 17.77 -13.43
N GLY A 265 29.62 18.13 -12.81
CA GLY A 265 29.79 19.44 -12.17
C GLY A 265 29.10 19.61 -10.81
N LEU A 266 28.58 18.52 -10.23
CA LEU A 266 28.04 18.49 -8.86
C LEU A 266 29.20 18.35 -7.86
N ASN A 267 29.29 19.27 -6.89
CA ASN A 267 30.43 19.37 -5.97
C ASN A 267 30.04 19.15 -4.51
N GLU A 268 28.76 18.92 -4.25
CA GLU A 268 28.19 18.63 -2.95
C GLU A 268 28.84 17.37 -2.35
N PRO A 269 29.16 17.37 -1.05
CA PRO A 269 29.80 16.24 -0.41
C PRO A 269 28.84 15.03 -0.38
N PRO A 270 29.35 13.80 -0.58
CA PRO A 270 28.52 12.61 -0.46
C PRO A 270 28.07 12.38 0.98
N LEU A 271 26.85 11.86 1.13
CA LEU A 271 26.32 11.37 2.39
C LEU A 271 26.71 9.91 2.58
N GLN A 272 27.09 9.56 3.80
CA GLN A 272 27.43 8.18 4.16
C GLN A 272 26.13 7.37 4.31
N LEU A 273 26.07 6.22 3.65
CA LEU A 273 24.98 5.26 3.86
C LEU A 273 25.38 4.32 4.99
N ASP A 274 24.46 4.11 5.93
CA ASP A 274 24.62 3.13 6.99
C ASP A 274 24.71 1.72 6.38
N PRO A 275 25.80 0.95 6.60
CA PRO A 275 25.93 -0.40 6.07
C PRO A 275 24.99 -1.40 6.74
N ASP A 276 24.41 -1.05 7.89
CA ASP A 276 23.57 -1.91 8.72
C ASP A 276 22.09 -1.47 8.69
N GLN A 277 21.23 -2.36 9.20
CA GLN A 277 19.83 -2.01 9.45
C GLN A 277 19.68 -1.42 10.83
N VAL A 278 18.85 -0.38 10.94
CA VAL A 278 18.56 0.26 12.21
C VAL A 278 17.32 -0.33 12.89
N SER A 279 17.30 -0.23 14.22
CA SER A 279 16.19 -0.75 15.03
C SER A 279 14.98 0.19 15.06
N ARG A 280 13.83 -0.35 15.46
CA ARG A 280 12.64 0.45 15.79
C ARG A 280 12.97 1.53 16.82
N GLY A 281 12.41 2.73 16.63
CA GLY A 281 12.57 3.88 17.52
C GLY A 281 13.72 4.80 17.16
N VAL A 282 14.52 4.47 16.13
CA VAL A 282 15.54 5.38 15.63
C VAL A 282 14.88 6.62 15.02
N GLU A 283 15.31 7.78 15.51
CA GLU A 283 14.85 9.09 15.09
C GLU A 283 15.62 9.56 13.86
N ALA A 284 14.91 10.09 12.88
CA ALA A 284 15.45 10.47 11.58
C ALA A 284 14.69 11.66 10.99
N ALA A 285 15.11 12.10 9.81
CA ALA A 285 14.45 13.13 9.03
C ALA A 285 14.25 12.65 7.59
N VAL A 286 13.08 12.90 7.03
CA VAL A 286 12.83 12.81 5.59
C VAL A 286 13.19 14.14 4.97
N LEU A 287 14.17 14.15 4.07
CA LEU A 287 14.60 15.33 3.32
C LEU A 287 14.17 15.20 1.87
N GLY A 288 13.66 16.29 1.28
CA GLY A 288 13.25 16.26 -0.13
C GLY A 288 12.45 17.47 -0.59
N TYR A 289 11.88 17.34 -1.80
CA TYR A 289 11.21 18.39 -2.56
C TYR A 289 9.75 18.01 -2.85
N PRO A 290 8.86 18.03 -1.84
CA PRO A 290 7.47 17.61 -1.98
C PRO A 290 6.73 18.47 -3.01
N GLY A 291 6.00 17.82 -3.91
CA GLY A 291 5.25 18.43 -5.00
C GLY A 291 6.13 19.21 -5.99
N GLY A 292 7.43 18.91 -6.05
CA GLY A 292 8.39 19.70 -6.83
C GLY A 292 8.65 21.11 -6.26
N GLY A 293 8.19 21.37 -5.04
CA GLY A 293 8.33 22.66 -4.37
C GLY A 293 9.74 22.90 -3.82
N PRO A 294 9.88 23.84 -2.88
CA PRO A 294 11.15 24.08 -2.20
C PRO A 294 11.58 22.88 -1.35
N PHE A 295 12.86 22.85 -0.98
CA PHE A 295 13.41 21.88 -0.04
C PHE A 295 12.62 21.89 1.28
N THR A 296 12.35 20.71 1.82
CA THR A 296 11.71 20.50 3.12
C THR A 296 12.41 19.42 3.92
N ALA A 297 12.28 19.52 5.24
CA ALA A 297 12.69 18.49 6.18
C ALA A 297 11.52 18.17 7.11
N ALA A 298 11.14 16.89 7.16
CA ALA A 298 10.08 16.40 8.05
C ALA A 298 10.67 15.46 9.09
N PRO A 299 10.26 15.56 10.38
CA PRO A 299 10.68 14.59 11.39
C PRO A 299 10.14 13.21 11.05
N ALA A 300 10.96 12.18 11.32
CA ALA A 300 10.66 10.79 11.05
C ALA A 300 11.13 9.88 12.18
N GLY A 301 10.52 8.70 12.31
CA GLY A 301 10.97 7.66 13.22
C GLY A 301 10.75 6.27 12.64
N VAL A 302 11.70 5.36 12.82
CA VAL A 302 11.61 3.98 12.31
C VAL A 302 10.63 3.17 13.15
N MET A 303 9.54 2.69 12.55
CA MET A 303 8.49 1.91 13.24
C MET A 303 8.75 0.41 13.17
N ALA A 304 9.22 -0.08 12.02
CA ALA A 304 9.54 -1.48 11.80
C ALA A 304 10.49 -1.67 10.62
N VAL A 305 11.16 -2.83 10.61
CA VAL A 305 11.89 -3.39 9.47
C VAL A 305 11.20 -4.68 9.06
N PHE A 306 10.97 -4.85 7.76
CA PHE A 306 10.47 -6.12 7.22
C PHE A 306 10.81 -6.30 5.74
N GLU A 307 10.71 -7.54 5.28
CA GLU A 307 10.76 -7.88 3.87
C GLU A 307 9.39 -7.63 3.24
N ALA A 308 9.28 -6.54 2.47
CA ALA A 308 8.10 -6.25 1.66
C ALA A 308 8.13 -7.10 0.39
N GLN A 309 7.06 -7.86 0.18
CA GLN A 309 6.79 -8.55 -1.08
C GLN A 309 5.84 -7.70 -1.91
N GLY A 310 6.27 -7.33 -3.12
CA GLY A 310 5.51 -6.45 -3.99
C GLY A 310 5.86 -6.66 -5.45
N ARG A 311 5.20 -5.91 -6.33
CA ARG A 311 5.56 -5.90 -7.76
C ARG A 311 6.65 -4.85 -8.01
N ASP A 312 7.32 -4.96 -9.15
CA ASP A 312 8.24 -3.91 -9.60
C ASP A 312 7.50 -2.59 -9.92
N ILE A 313 8.25 -1.55 -10.31
CA ILE A 313 7.67 -0.23 -10.65
C ILE A 313 6.70 -0.26 -11.84
N TYR A 314 6.66 -1.35 -12.62
CA TYR A 314 5.77 -1.53 -13.77
C TYR A 314 4.57 -2.45 -13.45
N GLY A 315 4.42 -2.86 -12.18
CA GLY A 315 3.40 -3.81 -11.77
C GLY A 315 3.64 -5.22 -12.32
N GLN A 316 4.90 -5.57 -12.62
CA GLN A 316 5.31 -6.88 -13.10
C GLN A 316 6.16 -7.62 -12.07
N GLY A 317 6.18 -8.95 -12.20
CA GLY A 317 6.98 -9.82 -11.34
C GLY A 317 6.59 -9.78 -9.86
N LEU A 318 7.15 -10.72 -9.10
CA LEU A 318 7.20 -10.64 -7.64
C LEU A 318 8.61 -10.22 -7.26
N THR A 319 8.72 -9.22 -6.39
CA THR A 319 9.97 -8.65 -5.90
C THR A 319 9.93 -8.63 -4.38
N VAL A 320 11.10 -8.79 -3.77
CA VAL A 320 11.27 -8.73 -2.32
C VAL A 320 12.26 -7.62 -2.02
N ARG A 321 11.90 -6.74 -1.08
CA ARG A 321 12.72 -5.60 -0.68
C ARG A 321 12.73 -5.50 0.83
N ASN A 322 13.89 -5.22 1.41
CA ASN A 322 13.96 -4.80 2.81
C ASN A 322 13.54 -3.34 2.89
N VAL A 323 12.53 -3.07 3.73
CA VAL A 323 11.98 -1.72 3.89
C VAL A 323 11.82 -1.36 5.37
N TYR A 324 11.91 -0.07 5.64
CA TYR A 324 11.42 0.54 6.87
C TYR A 324 9.97 1.00 6.68
N GLU A 325 9.11 0.68 7.64
CA GLU A 325 7.92 1.51 7.93
C GLU A 325 8.38 2.67 8.80
N VAL A 326 8.06 3.89 8.40
CA VAL A 326 8.47 5.11 9.12
C VAL A 326 7.27 5.96 9.49
N GLN A 327 7.28 6.49 10.71
CA GLN A 327 6.33 7.49 11.13
C GLN A 327 6.80 8.84 10.59
N ALA A 328 6.25 9.28 9.47
CA ALA A 328 6.57 10.54 8.80
C ALA A 328 5.48 10.94 7.82
N VAL A 329 5.26 12.24 7.64
CA VAL A 329 4.38 12.76 6.59
C VAL A 329 5.12 12.74 5.24
N VAL A 330 4.94 11.68 4.47
CA VAL A 330 5.53 11.52 3.13
C VAL A 330 4.56 12.00 2.05
N ARG A 331 5.05 12.86 1.15
CA ARG A 331 4.28 13.44 0.04
C ARG A 331 4.91 13.08 -1.31
N PRO A 332 4.13 13.09 -2.42
CA PRO A 332 4.71 13.05 -3.76
C PRO A 332 5.85 14.07 -3.89
N GLY A 333 6.94 13.72 -4.56
CA GLY A 333 8.17 14.52 -4.62
C GLY A 333 9.22 14.18 -3.57
N ASN A 334 8.86 13.55 -2.43
CA ASN A 334 9.84 13.03 -1.48
C ASN A 334 10.52 11.73 -1.97
N SER A 335 9.92 11.05 -2.95
CA SER A 335 10.48 9.82 -3.53
C SER A 335 11.93 10.02 -3.98
N GLY A 336 12.81 9.11 -3.58
CA GLY A 336 14.24 9.12 -3.83
C GLY A 336 15.03 9.96 -2.82
N GLY A 337 14.37 10.74 -1.97
CA GLY A 337 14.99 11.53 -0.91
C GLY A 337 15.54 10.66 0.21
N PRO A 338 16.58 11.11 0.91
CA PRO A 338 17.20 10.34 1.97
C PRO A 338 16.37 10.39 3.27
N LEU A 339 16.35 9.26 3.97
CA LEU A 339 15.98 9.15 5.38
C LEU A 339 17.27 9.23 6.20
N VAL A 340 17.45 10.31 6.96
CA VAL A 340 18.75 10.67 7.55
C VAL A 340 18.68 10.79 9.06
N GLN A 341 19.64 10.23 9.77
CA GLN A 341 19.81 10.44 11.21
C GLN A 341 20.36 11.85 11.54
N PRO A 342 20.24 12.33 12.78
CA PRO A 342 20.79 13.62 13.19
C PRO A 342 22.32 13.78 13.00
N ASP A 343 23.04 12.67 12.95
CA ASP A 343 24.48 12.61 12.65
C ASP A 343 24.81 12.70 11.15
N GLY A 344 23.80 12.77 10.28
CA GLY A 344 23.97 12.92 8.83
C GLY A 344 24.09 11.59 8.07
N GLU A 345 23.99 10.46 8.76
CA GLU A 345 24.03 9.15 8.14
C GLU A 345 22.69 8.80 7.47
N VAL A 346 22.74 8.30 6.23
CA VAL A 346 21.57 7.89 5.46
C VAL A 346 21.23 6.45 5.80
N ILE A 347 20.14 6.27 6.53
CA ILE A 347 19.64 4.95 6.90
C ILE A 347 18.71 4.37 5.85
N GLY A 348 18.16 5.18 4.92
CA GLY A 348 17.31 4.66 3.86
C GLY A 348 16.92 5.66 2.77
N VAL A 349 16.13 5.19 1.81
CA VAL A 349 15.65 5.98 0.66
C VAL A 349 14.13 5.94 0.61
N VAL A 350 13.47 7.08 0.80
CA VAL A 350 12.00 7.18 0.80
C VAL A 350 11.46 6.81 -0.57
N PHE A 351 10.50 5.88 -0.65
CA PHE A 351 9.96 5.43 -1.94
C PHE A 351 8.44 5.49 -2.05
N SER A 352 7.71 5.44 -0.93
CA SER A 352 6.25 5.54 -0.97
C SER A 352 5.65 6.02 0.34
N ARG A 353 4.37 6.37 0.30
CA ARG A 353 3.54 6.69 1.47
C ARG A 353 2.48 5.60 1.67
N SER A 354 2.00 5.44 2.89
CA SER A 354 0.83 4.61 3.14
C SER A 354 -0.42 5.19 2.49
N THR A 355 -1.24 4.31 1.90
CA THR A 355 -2.53 4.67 1.29
C THR A 355 -3.65 4.78 2.33
N THR A 356 -3.44 4.24 3.53
CA THR A 356 -4.45 4.17 4.60
C THR A 356 -4.12 5.06 5.79
N ASN A 357 -2.85 5.45 5.98
CA ASN A 357 -2.41 6.34 7.04
C ASN A 357 -1.50 7.44 6.48
N GLY A 358 -1.89 8.70 6.64
CA GLY A 358 -1.13 9.84 6.13
C GLY A 358 0.17 10.14 6.88
N ASP A 359 0.34 9.57 8.08
CA ASP A 359 1.51 9.77 8.95
C ASP A 359 2.53 8.62 8.82
N ILE A 360 2.34 7.72 7.84
CA ILE A 360 3.22 6.58 7.60
C ILE A 360 3.82 6.65 6.19
N GLY A 361 5.14 6.53 6.14
CA GLY A 361 5.93 6.37 4.92
C GLY A 361 6.65 5.03 4.86
N TYR A 362 7.24 4.74 3.71
CA TYR A 362 8.12 3.59 3.53
C TYR A 362 9.44 4.01 2.87
N ALA A 363 10.54 3.44 3.36
CA ALA A 363 11.88 3.68 2.84
C ALA A 363 12.61 2.36 2.57
N LEU A 364 13.38 2.29 1.48
CA LEU A 364 14.30 1.18 1.21
C LEU A 364 15.43 1.23 2.23
N THR A 365 15.82 0.08 2.81
CA THR A 365 16.93 0.06 3.78
C THR A 365 18.27 0.34 3.11
N SER A 366 19.14 1.12 3.76
CA SER A 366 20.47 1.50 3.26
C SER A 366 21.37 0.35 2.82
N PRO A 367 21.40 -0.87 3.43
CA PRO A 367 22.35 -1.91 2.99
C PRO A 367 22.10 -2.36 1.54
N GLY A 368 20.82 -2.52 1.17
CA GLY A 368 20.45 -2.87 -0.20
C GLY A 368 20.68 -1.73 -1.20
N VAL A 369 20.64 -0.49 -0.74
CA VAL A 369 20.96 0.70 -1.55
C VAL A 369 22.48 0.80 -1.76
N LEU A 370 23.26 0.64 -0.69
CA LEU A 370 24.72 0.68 -0.71
C LEU A 370 25.31 -0.33 -1.71
N SER A 371 24.80 -1.56 -1.73
CA SER A 371 25.24 -2.58 -2.71
C SER A 371 25.10 -2.13 -4.17
N ARG A 372 24.05 -1.36 -4.48
CA ARG A 372 23.78 -0.81 -5.81
C ARG A 372 24.62 0.42 -6.10
N VAL A 373 24.88 1.26 -5.10
CA VAL A 373 25.82 2.39 -5.23
C VAL A 373 27.21 1.87 -5.59
N VAL A 374 27.72 0.86 -4.87
CA VAL A 374 29.02 0.22 -5.16
C VAL A 374 29.04 -0.38 -6.57
N GLN A 375 27.95 -1.02 -7.01
CA GLN A 375 27.83 -1.49 -8.39
C GLN A 375 27.92 -0.34 -9.41
N ALA A 376 27.20 0.76 -9.15
CA ALA A 376 27.16 1.93 -10.02
C ALA A 376 28.50 2.69 -10.08
N GLU A 377 29.32 2.64 -9.03
CA GLU A 377 30.67 3.22 -9.04
C GLU A 377 31.57 2.55 -10.08
N SER A 378 31.46 1.23 -10.23
CA SER A 378 32.18 0.46 -11.25
C SER A 378 31.62 0.64 -12.67
N GLY A 379 30.34 1.05 -12.77
CA GLY A 379 29.62 1.26 -14.03
C GLY A 379 29.82 2.67 -14.58
N SER A 380 30.14 2.77 -15.88
CA SER A 380 30.26 4.07 -16.58
C SER A 380 29.38 4.20 -17.81
N ALA A 381 28.80 3.10 -18.31
CA ALA A 381 27.95 3.14 -19.49
C ALA A 381 26.56 3.70 -19.12
N PRO A 382 26.07 4.72 -19.87
CA PRO A 382 24.69 5.16 -19.75
C PRO A 382 23.72 4.02 -20.05
N ILE A 383 22.64 3.95 -19.28
CA ILE A 383 21.56 2.99 -19.49
C ILE A 383 20.23 3.72 -19.64
N GLY A 384 19.29 3.11 -20.37
CA GLY A 384 17.95 3.66 -20.54
C GLY A 384 17.10 3.51 -19.27
N THR A 385 16.13 4.41 -19.11
CA THR A 385 15.17 4.47 -17.98
C THR A 385 13.89 3.67 -18.21
N GLY A 386 13.92 2.74 -19.17
CA GLY A 386 12.79 1.87 -19.50
C GLY A 386 11.55 2.61 -20.00
N ALA A 387 10.39 2.01 -19.77
CA ALA A 387 9.10 2.57 -20.13
C ALA A 387 8.55 3.51 -19.05
N CYS A 388 7.42 4.15 -19.36
CA CYS A 388 6.65 4.91 -18.39
C CYS A 388 6.07 4.01 -17.30
N ALA A 389 6.33 4.35 -16.04
CA ALA A 389 5.70 3.68 -14.91
C ALA A 389 4.21 4.10 -14.80
N PRO A 390 3.28 3.18 -14.50
CA PRO A 390 1.91 3.53 -14.17
C PRO A 390 1.87 4.29 -12.85
N GLY A 391 1.36 5.53 -12.88
CA GLY A 391 1.29 6.43 -11.72
C GLY A 391 0.25 6.07 -10.66
#